data_AF-A0A523J265-F1
#
_entry.id   AF-A0A523J265-F1
#
_cell.length_a   1.000
_cell.length_b   1.000
_cell.length_c   1.000
_cell.angle_alpha   90.00
_cell.angle_beta   90.00
_cell.angle_gamma   90.00
#
_symmetry.space_group_name_H-M   'P 1'
#
loop_
_entity.id
_entity.type
_entity.pdbx_description
1 polymer ?
#
loop_
_entity_poly.entity_id
_entity_poly.type
_entity_poly.pdbx_seq_one_letter_code
_entity_poly.pdbx_strand_id
1 'polypeptide(L)'
;MVRARSGDLRGPGRGPLGDARVGNAAGRFSGRPQCAGAGPTRGGRIRGRLDRRGPAGQRCRAHRRSSAAPLRAGRGRPRAGVQRDPGIILSAGGAVNRERPNEQRVFDQGPQVALRRWFGEPYAGAVAAARTCYAERVIEASEITPGQRRRIGPLTFEAGHHTVYQHATFEFSLEGVSRQLVWSFLHRHPFYNSEQQSQRYVVLTRAQAHVPPSLGGEERALYEHAILEAWQAYRDLTELLKPVVRERLGALWRLSTRKSASFRKSIERDIEKRSIETARYVIPVACHTALVHT
;
A
#
# COMPACT_ATOMS: atom_id res chain seq x y z
N MET A 1 20.77 0.35 13.15
CA MET A 1 21.79 1.41 13.05
C MET A 1 22.14 1.55 11.57
N VAL A 2 21.45 2.44 10.84
CA VAL A 2 21.57 2.55 9.38
C VAL A 2 22.64 3.60 9.05
N ARG A 3 23.73 3.18 8.42
CA ARG A 3 24.74 4.10 7.84
C ARG A 3 24.32 4.45 6.42
N ALA A 4 23.92 5.71 6.20
CA ALA A 4 23.79 6.27 4.86
C ALA A 4 25.19 6.60 4.32
N ARG A 5 25.52 6.14 3.11
CA ARG A 5 26.71 6.58 2.36
C ARG A 5 26.30 7.76 1.47
N SER A 6 26.96 8.90 1.64
CA SER A 6 26.81 10.09 0.81
C SER A 6 27.65 9.96 -0.47
N GLY A 7 26.99 9.95 -1.62
CA GLY A 7 27.62 10.08 -2.94
C GLY A 7 27.52 11.53 -3.44
N ASP A 8 28.66 12.05 -3.89
CA ASP A 8 28.89 13.39 -4.43
C ASP A 8 28.18 13.56 -5.79
N LEU A 9 27.30 14.56 -5.93
CA LEU A 9 26.66 14.94 -7.20
C LEU A 9 26.83 16.44 -7.45
N ARG A 10 27.75 16.78 -8.35
CA ARG A 10 28.00 18.14 -8.86
C ARG A 10 26.90 18.53 -9.85
N GLY A 11 26.25 19.67 -9.60
CA GLY A 11 25.34 20.32 -10.56
C GLY A 11 26.07 21.26 -11.52
N PRO A 12 25.48 21.63 -12.68
CA PRO A 12 26.11 22.51 -13.66
C PRO A 12 26.01 23.99 -13.25
N GLY A 13 27.05 24.74 -13.60
CA GLY A 13 27.36 26.10 -13.13
C GLY A 13 26.41 27.21 -13.56
N ARG A 14 26.43 28.30 -12.78
CA ARG A 14 25.76 29.58 -13.06
C ARG A 14 26.80 30.64 -13.43
N GLY A 15 26.59 31.33 -14.55
CA GLY A 15 27.25 32.60 -14.87
C GLY A 15 26.55 33.78 -14.17
N PRO A 16 27.18 34.96 -14.08
CA PRO A 16 26.77 36.02 -13.18
C PRO A 16 25.83 37.02 -13.86
N LEU A 17 24.80 37.47 -13.13
CA LEU A 17 24.03 38.67 -13.49
C LEU A 17 23.68 39.49 -12.24
N GLY A 18 24.31 40.66 -12.16
CA GLY A 18 23.64 41.96 -11.97
C GLY A 18 23.06 42.30 -10.59
N ASP A 19 23.75 43.21 -9.90
CA ASP A 19 23.24 44.00 -8.77
C ASP A 19 21.94 44.74 -9.10
N ALA A 20 20.93 44.60 -8.24
CA ALA A 20 19.82 45.55 -8.14
C ALA A 20 19.35 45.68 -6.68
N ARG A 21 19.18 46.94 -6.28
CA ARG A 21 19.12 47.45 -4.91
C ARG A 21 17.86 47.03 -4.14
N VAL A 22 18.07 46.83 -2.83
CA VAL A 22 17.08 46.49 -1.80
C VAL A 22 16.20 47.68 -1.44
N GLY A 23 14.87 47.53 -1.59
CA GLY A 23 13.86 48.39 -0.97
C GLY A 23 13.20 47.65 0.20
N ASN A 24 13.41 48.14 1.42
CA ASN A 24 12.97 47.51 2.66
C ASN A 24 11.58 48.05 3.05
N ALA A 25 10.56 47.21 3.13
CA ALA A 25 9.24 47.58 3.66
C ALA A 25 8.77 46.52 4.67
N ALA A 26 8.99 46.81 5.95
CA ALA A 26 8.52 46.02 7.08
C ALA A 26 7.04 46.33 7.35
N GLY A 27 6.13 45.45 6.95
CA GLY A 27 4.73 45.47 7.35
C GLY A 27 4.47 44.48 8.49
N ARG A 28 4.14 44.98 9.70
CA ARG A 28 3.72 44.18 10.86
C ARG A 28 2.34 43.56 10.58
N PHE A 29 2.24 42.24 10.68
CA PHE A 29 0.95 41.52 10.68
C PHE A 29 0.43 41.44 12.11
N SER A 30 -0.62 42.21 12.42
CA SER A 30 -1.47 41.99 13.60
C SER A 30 -2.92 42.18 13.18
N GLY A 31 -3.68 41.09 13.06
CA GLY A 31 -5.11 41.11 12.80
C GLY A 31 -5.74 39.78 13.17
N ARG A 32 -6.51 39.76 14.27
CA ARG A 32 -7.42 38.66 14.62
C ARG A 32 -8.61 38.65 13.65
N PRO A 33 -9.15 37.49 13.24
CA PRO A 33 -10.33 37.46 12.39
C PRO A 33 -11.60 37.69 13.23
N GLN A 34 -12.39 38.70 12.86
CA GLN A 34 -13.78 38.86 13.30
C GLN A 34 -14.69 38.17 12.28
N CYS A 35 -15.57 37.29 12.77
CA CYS A 35 -16.65 36.68 12.01
C CYS A 35 -17.75 37.72 11.73
N ALA A 36 -18.08 37.95 10.46
CA ALA A 36 -19.21 38.78 10.07
C ALA A 36 -20.46 37.90 9.87
N GLY A 37 -21.52 38.19 10.63
CA GLY A 37 -22.84 37.58 10.51
C GLY A 37 -23.63 38.15 9.33
N ALA A 38 -24.41 37.28 8.68
CA ALA A 38 -25.32 37.63 7.59
C ALA A 38 -26.74 37.92 8.13
N GLY A 39 -27.26 39.11 7.82
CA GLY A 39 -28.67 39.49 7.93
C GLY A 39 -29.37 39.53 6.56
N PRO A 40 -30.71 39.54 6.50
CA PRO A 40 -31.47 38.98 5.38
C PRO A 40 -31.90 40.01 4.34
N THR A 41 -31.98 39.61 3.07
CA THR A 41 -32.67 40.35 2.01
C THR A 41 -33.82 39.53 1.42
N ARG A 42 -34.99 40.19 1.35
CA ARG A 42 -36.24 39.69 0.76
C ARG A 42 -36.26 39.92 -0.76
N GLY A 43 -36.91 39.03 -1.50
CA GLY A 43 -37.63 39.37 -2.74
C GLY A 43 -37.47 38.39 -3.89
N GLY A 44 -38.56 37.73 -4.30
CA GLY A 44 -38.65 36.99 -5.56
C GLY A 44 -39.54 35.74 -5.52
N ARG A 45 -40.87 35.91 -5.58
CA ARG A 45 -41.84 34.81 -5.74
C ARG A 45 -41.92 34.41 -7.21
N ILE A 46 -41.70 33.12 -7.52
CA ILE A 46 -42.22 32.47 -8.73
C ILE A 46 -43.06 31.27 -8.29
N ARG A 47 -44.33 31.26 -8.70
CA ARG A 47 -45.32 30.21 -8.44
C ARG A 47 -45.12 29.05 -9.42
N GLY A 48 -44.78 27.87 -8.90
CA GLY A 48 -44.85 26.60 -9.62
C GLY A 48 -45.80 25.67 -8.87
N ARG A 49 -46.93 25.35 -9.50
CA ARG A 49 -48.01 24.49 -8.99
C ARG A 49 -47.69 23.04 -9.35
N LEU A 50 -47.54 22.17 -8.35
CA LEU A 50 -47.64 20.72 -8.53
C LEU A 50 -48.40 20.14 -7.34
N ASP A 51 -49.46 19.41 -7.66
CA ASP A 51 -50.46 18.91 -6.74
C ASP A 51 -50.45 17.38 -6.81
N ARG A 52 -50.53 16.73 -5.64
CA ARG A 52 -51.10 15.39 -5.30
C ARG A 52 -50.20 14.38 -4.57
N ARG A 53 -50.50 14.26 -3.26
CA ARG A 53 -50.84 13.05 -2.43
C ARG A 53 -49.96 11.80 -2.64
N GLY A 54 -49.15 11.30 -1.70
CA GLY A 54 -49.36 10.79 -0.30
C GLY A 54 -48.45 9.53 -0.12
N PRO A 55 -48.40 8.75 1.00
CA PRO A 55 -48.95 8.92 2.34
C PRO A 55 -47.90 8.89 3.49
N ALA A 56 -48.41 8.99 4.70
CA ALA A 56 -47.73 9.21 5.97
C ALA A 56 -47.07 7.97 6.61
N GLY A 57 -46.10 8.22 7.49
CA GLY A 57 -45.84 7.39 8.68
C GLY A 57 -44.45 6.79 8.77
N GLN A 58 -43.59 7.37 9.61
CA GLN A 58 -43.09 6.74 10.86
C GLN A 58 -41.93 7.59 11.43
N ARG A 59 -42.11 8.03 12.67
CA ARG A 59 -41.10 8.77 13.45
C ARG A 59 -40.11 7.76 14.05
N CYS A 60 -38.84 7.84 13.67
CA CYS A 60 -37.77 7.08 14.30
C CYS A 60 -37.52 7.61 15.73
N ARG A 61 -37.83 6.79 16.75
CA ARG A 61 -37.41 7.01 18.13
C ARG A 61 -35.96 6.59 18.31
N ALA A 62 -35.16 7.46 18.93
CA ALA A 62 -33.78 7.20 19.30
C ALA A 62 -33.69 6.07 20.35
N HIS A 63 -32.92 5.02 20.05
CA HIS A 63 -32.55 3.99 21.02
C HIS A 63 -31.45 4.52 21.95
N ARG A 64 -31.79 4.66 23.24
CA ARG A 64 -30.82 4.80 24.32
C ARG A 64 -30.01 3.51 24.46
N ARG A 65 -28.69 3.65 24.52
CA ARG A 65 -27.74 2.57 24.87
C ARG A 65 -27.93 2.19 26.34
N SER A 66 -28.23 0.92 26.63
CA SER A 66 -28.12 0.37 27.98
C SER A 66 -26.71 -0.17 28.21
N SER A 67 -26.18 0.12 29.38
CA SER A 67 -24.89 -0.32 29.90
C SER A 67 -24.92 -1.81 30.26
N ALA A 68 -23.95 -2.58 29.76
CA ALA A 68 -23.73 -3.97 30.16
C ALA A 68 -22.87 -4.04 31.42
N ALA A 69 -23.36 -4.78 32.42
CA ALA A 69 -22.69 -5.13 33.68
C ALA A 69 -21.74 -6.34 33.49
N PRO A 70 -20.73 -6.54 34.35
CA PRO A 70 -19.66 -7.52 34.12
C PRO A 70 -20.08 -8.96 34.48
N LEU A 71 -19.65 -9.92 33.67
CA LEU A 71 -19.86 -11.36 33.91
C LEU A 71 -18.86 -11.89 34.95
N ARG A 72 -19.41 -12.51 36.01
CA ARG A 72 -18.67 -13.25 37.05
C ARG A 72 -18.13 -14.58 36.51
N ALA A 73 -16.90 -14.91 36.89
CA ALA A 73 -16.28 -16.22 36.66
C ALA A 73 -16.88 -17.30 37.57
N GLY A 74 -17.39 -18.38 36.98
CA GLY A 74 -17.83 -19.60 37.66
C GLY A 74 -16.92 -20.77 37.33
N ARG A 75 -16.32 -21.39 38.36
CA ARG A 75 -15.53 -22.62 38.27
C ARG A 75 -16.46 -23.83 38.11
N GLY A 76 -16.21 -24.69 37.11
CA GLY A 76 -16.89 -25.98 36.92
C GLY A 76 -15.88 -27.09 36.59
N ARG A 77 -15.98 -28.22 37.30
CA ARG A 77 -15.15 -29.44 37.24
C ARG A 77 -15.54 -30.35 36.03
N PRO A 78 -14.70 -31.34 35.66
CA PRO A 78 -14.63 -31.88 34.30
C PRO A 78 -15.66 -32.96 34.00
N ARG A 79 -16.08 -33.07 32.73
CA ARG A 79 -16.84 -34.21 32.20
C ARG A 79 -15.94 -35.12 31.37
N ALA A 80 -16.18 -36.41 31.54
CA ALA A 80 -15.42 -37.54 31.03
C ALA A 80 -15.60 -37.81 29.53
N GLY A 81 -14.55 -38.38 28.93
CA GLY A 81 -14.61 -39.47 27.95
C GLY A 81 -15.29 -39.20 26.60
N VAL A 82 -14.49 -38.81 25.59
CA VAL A 82 -14.79 -39.11 24.19
C VAL A 82 -13.71 -40.04 23.68
N GLN A 83 -14.10 -41.28 23.35
CA GLN A 83 -13.27 -42.29 22.70
C GLN A 83 -12.80 -41.75 21.33
N ARG A 84 -11.50 -41.90 21.04
CA ARG A 84 -10.90 -41.60 19.74
C ARG A 84 -10.98 -42.87 18.88
N ASP A 85 -11.62 -42.77 17.71
CA ASP A 85 -11.53 -43.81 16.68
C ASP A 85 -10.08 -43.98 16.20
N PRO A 86 -9.53 -45.21 16.16
CA PRO A 86 -8.23 -45.47 15.57
C PRO A 86 -8.41 -45.87 14.10
N GLY A 87 -8.10 -44.97 13.16
CA GLY A 87 -8.11 -45.39 11.75
C GLY A 87 -8.13 -44.29 10.70
N ILE A 88 -7.07 -43.47 10.63
CA ILE A 88 -6.65 -42.91 9.34
C ILE A 88 -5.17 -43.28 9.16
N ILE A 89 -4.95 -44.40 8.49
CA ILE A 89 -3.64 -44.78 7.95
C ILE A 89 -3.42 -43.88 6.74
N LEU A 90 -2.59 -42.84 6.88
CA LEU A 90 -2.03 -42.14 5.73
C LEU A 90 -1.04 -43.12 5.07
N SER A 91 -1.46 -43.72 3.96
CA SER A 91 -0.59 -44.60 3.18
C SER A 91 0.63 -43.83 2.70
N ALA A 92 1.80 -44.24 3.18
CA ALA A 92 3.06 -43.92 2.56
C ALA A 92 3.07 -44.52 1.14
N GLY A 93 3.17 -43.67 0.11
CA GLY A 93 3.21 -44.13 -1.27
C GLY A 93 3.69 -43.04 -2.22
N GLY A 94 4.92 -43.18 -2.70
CA GLY A 94 5.47 -42.38 -3.80
C GLY A 94 6.79 -41.71 -3.45
N ALA A 95 7.87 -42.49 -3.40
CA ALA A 95 9.23 -41.97 -3.44
C ALA A 95 9.46 -41.29 -4.80
N VAL A 96 9.13 -40.00 -4.89
CA VAL A 96 9.63 -39.15 -5.96
C VAL A 96 11.11 -38.94 -5.67
N ASN A 97 11.95 -39.42 -6.57
CA ASN A 97 13.38 -39.22 -6.55
C ASN A 97 13.67 -37.72 -6.63
N ARG A 98 13.72 -37.05 -5.47
CA ARG A 98 14.03 -35.63 -5.34
C ARG A 98 15.54 -35.50 -5.29
N GLU A 99 16.14 -35.29 -6.45
CA GLU A 99 17.44 -34.62 -6.53
C GLU A 99 17.39 -33.40 -5.61
N ARG A 100 18.27 -33.36 -4.61
CA ARG A 100 18.30 -32.32 -3.58
C ARG A 100 18.61 -30.96 -4.24
N PRO A 101 17.69 -29.98 -4.27
CA PRO A 101 18.08 -28.63 -4.62
C PRO A 101 18.62 -27.99 -3.35
N ASN A 102 19.95 -27.89 -3.26
CA ASN A 102 20.67 -27.09 -2.30
C ASN A 102 20.16 -25.63 -2.33
N GLU A 103 19.18 -25.33 -1.47
CA GLU A 103 19.01 -24.13 -0.61
C GLU A 103 17.56 -24.09 -0.11
N GLN A 104 17.16 -25.08 0.71
CA GLN A 104 15.94 -25.01 1.51
C GLN A 104 16.17 -24.05 2.69
N ARG A 105 16.27 -22.75 2.38
CA ARG A 105 16.32 -21.70 3.40
C ARG A 105 15.37 -20.57 3.03
N VAL A 106 14.85 -19.91 4.05
CA VAL A 106 14.11 -18.66 3.87
C VAL A 106 15.12 -17.53 3.71
N PHE A 107 14.91 -16.71 2.69
CA PHE A 107 15.72 -15.53 2.40
C PHE A 107 15.00 -14.28 2.89
N ASP A 108 15.51 -13.70 3.97
CA ASP A 108 15.09 -12.39 4.45
C ASP A 108 16.27 -11.41 4.42
N GLN A 109 16.24 -10.47 3.47
CA GLN A 109 17.22 -9.39 3.33
C GLN A 109 16.78 -8.09 4.03
N GLY A 110 15.61 -8.13 4.70
CA GLY A 110 14.94 -6.97 5.24
C GLY A 110 14.41 -6.00 4.18
N PRO A 111 13.68 -4.96 4.61
CA PRO A 111 13.20 -3.93 3.72
C PRO A 111 14.36 -3.06 3.20
N GLN A 112 14.44 -2.91 1.88
CA GLN A 112 15.31 -1.97 1.20
C GLN A 112 14.45 -0.82 0.66
N VAL A 113 14.74 0.41 1.08
CA VAL A 113 13.94 1.59 0.73
C VAL A 113 14.86 2.66 0.15
N ALA A 114 14.49 3.21 -1.01
CA ALA A 114 15.23 4.29 -1.65
C ALA A 114 14.29 5.33 -2.26
N LEU A 115 14.63 6.61 -2.13
CA LEU A 115 13.95 7.72 -2.81
C LEU A 115 14.38 7.76 -4.29
N ARG A 116 13.42 7.75 -5.21
CA ARG A 116 13.64 7.68 -6.67
C ARG A 116 13.33 8.99 -7.40
N ARG A 117 12.26 9.66 -6.98
CA ARG A 117 11.79 10.95 -7.54
C ARG A 117 11.26 11.81 -6.41
N TRP A 118 11.42 13.13 -6.55
CA TRP A 118 10.91 14.10 -5.60
C TRP A 118 10.67 15.44 -6.30
N PHE A 119 9.80 16.25 -5.71
CA PHE A 119 9.64 17.65 -6.07
C PHE A 119 10.91 18.45 -5.72
N GLY A 120 11.41 19.31 -6.62
CA GLY A 120 12.72 19.97 -6.45
C GLY A 120 12.86 20.82 -5.19
N GLU A 121 11.83 21.61 -4.86
CA GLU A 121 11.81 22.50 -3.69
C GLU A 121 10.54 22.28 -2.85
N PRO A 122 10.33 21.08 -2.28
CA PRO A 122 9.02 20.68 -1.78
C PRO A 122 8.56 21.54 -0.59
N TYR A 123 9.49 21.88 0.30
CA TYR A 123 9.19 22.70 1.46
C TYR A 123 9.02 24.19 1.13
N ALA A 124 9.83 24.72 0.19
CA ALA A 124 9.66 26.10 -0.26
C ALA A 124 8.35 26.25 -1.05
N GLY A 125 8.01 25.27 -1.90
CA GLY A 125 6.74 25.21 -2.63
C GLY A 125 5.53 25.19 -1.70
N ALA A 126 5.56 24.41 -0.61
CA ALA A 126 4.49 24.43 0.39
C ALA A 126 4.30 25.82 1.03
N VAL A 127 5.39 26.48 1.39
CA VAL A 127 5.34 27.85 1.94
C VAL A 127 4.89 28.87 0.90
N ALA A 128 5.29 28.71 -0.36
CA ALA A 128 4.84 29.55 -1.46
C ALA A 128 3.34 29.40 -1.71
N ALA A 129 2.82 28.16 -1.76
CA ALA A 129 1.40 27.87 -1.88
C ALA A 129 0.59 28.52 -0.73
N ALA A 130 1.08 28.43 0.51
CA ALA A 130 0.44 29.10 1.64
C ALA A 130 0.40 30.64 1.50
N ARG A 131 1.46 31.24 0.94
CA ARG A 131 1.51 32.69 0.69
C ARG A 131 0.62 33.11 -0.48
N THR A 132 0.48 32.28 -1.51
CA THR A 132 -0.39 32.53 -2.66
C THR A 132 -1.84 32.77 -2.25
N CYS A 133 -2.33 32.11 -1.20
CA CYS A 133 -3.69 32.33 -0.67
C CYS A 133 -3.96 33.79 -0.23
N TYR A 134 -2.92 34.59 -0.01
CA TYR A 134 -2.98 35.97 0.46
C TYR A 134 -2.24 36.95 -0.47
N ALA A 135 -1.98 36.55 -1.71
CA ALA A 135 -1.28 37.35 -2.70
C ALA A 135 -2.16 37.56 -3.95
N GLU A 136 -1.95 38.67 -4.66
CA GLU A 136 -2.64 38.98 -5.92
C GLU A 136 -2.19 38.08 -7.10
N ARG A 137 -1.12 37.31 -6.90
CA ARG A 137 -0.54 36.38 -7.87
C ARG A 137 0.00 35.12 -7.20
N VAL A 138 0.30 34.12 -8.01
CA VAL A 138 1.04 32.93 -7.57
C VAL A 138 2.45 33.33 -7.13
N ILE A 139 2.84 32.87 -5.93
CA ILE A 139 4.18 32.99 -5.39
C ILE A 139 4.97 31.75 -5.78
N GLU A 140 6.16 31.94 -6.32
CA GLU A 140 7.05 30.85 -6.71
C GLU A 140 7.91 30.37 -5.54
N ALA A 141 8.33 29.10 -5.58
CA ALA A 141 9.20 28.52 -4.56
C ALA A 141 10.54 29.29 -4.40
N SER A 142 11.07 29.80 -5.51
CA SER A 142 12.32 30.58 -5.57
C SER A 142 12.24 31.93 -4.86
N GLU A 143 11.03 32.44 -4.61
CA GLU A 143 10.80 33.70 -3.89
C GLU A 143 10.77 33.50 -2.36
N ILE A 144 10.84 32.26 -1.88
CA ILE A 144 10.75 31.94 -0.46
C ILE A 144 12.13 31.98 0.18
N THR A 145 12.31 32.97 1.05
CA THR A 145 13.54 33.11 1.83
C THR A 145 13.68 32.04 2.92
N PRO A 146 14.91 31.71 3.36
CA PRO A 146 15.12 30.82 4.51
C PRO A 146 14.40 31.27 5.79
N GLY A 147 14.33 32.59 6.03
CA GLY A 147 13.60 33.15 7.17
C GLY A 147 12.09 32.91 7.09
N GLN A 148 11.51 33.05 5.90
CA GLN A 148 10.10 32.71 5.66
C GLN A 148 9.84 31.21 5.85
N ARG A 149 10.71 30.32 5.37
CA ARG A 149 10.58 28.87 5.60
C ARG A 149 10.53 28.50 7.09
N ARG A 150 11.41 29.09 7.89
CA ARG A 150 11.47 28.82 9.35
C ARG A 150 10.28 29.37 10.11
N ARG A 151 9.68 30.47 9.65
CA ARG A 151 8.57 31.14 10.35
C ARG A 151 7.19 30.66 9.87
N ILE A 152 6.98 30.66 8.56
CA ILE A 152 5.66 30.40 7.95
C ILE A 152 5.33 28.91 8.00
N GLY A 153 6.30 28.04 7.69
CA GLY A 153 6.05 26.59 7.65
C GLY A 153 5.51 26.02 8.96
N PRO A 154 6.18 26.17 10.11
CA PRO A 154 5.65 25.68 11.39
C PRO A 154 4.28 26.31 11.70
N LEU A 155 4.14 27.62 11.48
CA LEU A 155 2.88 28.33 11.70
C LEU A 155 1.72 27.76 10.88
N THR A 156 1.93 27.47 9.59
CA THR A 156 0.88 26.88 8.73
C THR A 156 0.56 25.44 9.13
N PHE A 157 1.56 24.66 9.53
CA PHE A 157 1.37 23.28 9.98
C PHE A 157 0.59 23.21 11.30
N GLU A 158 0.99 24.01 12.30
CA GLU A 158 0.35 24.08 13.61
C GLU A 158 -1.07 24.65 13.55
N ALA A 159 -1.33 25.60 12.63
CA ALA A 159 -2.66 26.14 12.37
C ALA A 159 -3.59 25.17 11.60
N GLY A 160 -3.11 23.99 11.20
CA GLY A 160 -3.92 22.99 10.50
C GLY A 160 -4.05 23.20 8.98
N HIS A 161 -3.26 24.10 8.37
CA HIS A 161 -3.27 24.34 6.93
C HIS A 161 -2.45 23.26 6.19
N HIS A 162 -2.83 21.99 6.32
CA HIS A 162 -2.00 20.86 5.86
C HIS A 162 -2.01 20.64 4.35
N THR A 163 -3.03 21.13 3.64
CA THR A 163 -3.19 20.91 2.19
C THR A 163 -2.04 21.49 1.36
N VAL A 164 -1.38 22.56 1.85
CA VAL A 164 -0.22 23.15 1.16
C VAL A 164 0.98 22.18 1.08
N TYR A 165 1.07 21.21 2.00
CA TYR A 165 2.11 20.18 1.98
C TYR A 165 1.79 19.01 1.05
N GLN A 166 0.54 18.87 0.61
CA GLN A 166 0.10 17.78 -0.27
C GLN A 166 0.45 18.03 -1.74
N HIS A 167 0.91 19.24 -2.10
CA HIS A 167 1.39 19.54 -3.45
C HIS A 167 2.71 18.83 -3.78
N ALA A 168 3.54 18.57 -2.76
CA ALA A 168 4.80 17.87 -2.96
C ALA A 168 4.58 16.36 -3.00
N THR A 169 5.27 15.69 -3.92
CA THR A 169 5.19 14.24 -4.12
C THR A 169 6.58 13.62 -4.06
N PHE A 170 6.68 12.43 -3.47
CA PHE A 170 7.92 11.67 -3.30
C PHE A 170 7.69 10.23 -3.72
N GLU A 171 8.51 9.72 -4.62
CA GLU A 171 8.44 8.33 -5.09
C GLU A 171 9.54 7.51 -4.45
N PHE A 172 9.19 6.38 -3.86
CA PHE A 172 10.10 5.43 -3.25
C PHE A 172 10.09 4.09 -3.98
N SER A 173 11.25 3.44 -4.13
CA SER A 173 11.30 1.98 -4.30
C SER A 173 11.34 1.31 -2.94
N LEU A 174 10.54 0.26 -2.80
CA LEU A 174 10.54 -0.64 -1.66
C LEU A 174 10.76 -2.07 -2.18
N GLU A 175 11.75 -2.76 -1.63
CA GLU A 175 12.04 -4.17 -1.92
C GLU A 175 12.19 -4.95 -0.60
N GLY A 176 11.96 -6.26 -0.62
CA GLY A 176 12.09 -7.09 0.59
C GLY A 176 11.06 -6.76 1.69
N VAL A 177 9.95 -6.12 1.32
CA VAL A 177 8.82 -5.89 2.23
C VAL A 177 7.80 -7.02 2.12
N SER A 178 7.15 -7.37 3.22
CA SER A 178 6.10 -8.40 3.21
C SER A 178 4.83 -7.91 2.50
N ARG A 179 4.09 -8.84 1.88
CA ARG A 179 2.77 -8.54 1.31
C ARG A 179 1.77 -8.09 2.37
N GLN A 180 1.91 -8.54 3.61
CA GLN A 180 1.12 -8.06 4.74
C GLN A 180 1.33 -6.56 4.98
N LEU A 181 2.58 -6.07 4.94
CA LEU A 181 2.87 -4.64 5.09
C LEU A 181 2.22 -3.84 3.96
N VAL A 182 2.36 -4.31 2.72
CA VAL A 182 1.77 -3.61 1.56
C VAL A 182 0.24 -3.52 1.70
N TRP A 183 -0.42 -4.63 2.02
CA TRP A 183 -1.88 -4.65 2.13
C TRP A 183 -2.41 -3.85 3.33
N SER A 184 -1.84 -4.04 4.52
CA SER A 184 -2.40 -3.49 5.77
C SER A 184 -1.98 -2.05 6.07
N PHE A 185 -0.81 -1.64 5.58
CA PHE A 185 -0.25 -0.31 5.85
C PHE A 185 -0.30 0.56 4.60
N LEU A 186 0.41 0.19 3.53
CA LEU A 186 0.53 1.05 2.34
C LEU A 186 -0.79 1.24 1.62
N HIS A 187 -1.53 0.16 1.37
CA HIS A 187 -2.82 0.19 0.67
C HIS A 187 -4.01 0.61 1.56
N ARG A 188 -3.75 0.93 2.84
CA ARG A 188 -4.79 1.45 3.73
C ARG A 188 -4.98 2.96 3.59
N HIS A 189 -3.97 3.67 3.09
CA HIS A 189 -4.07 5.11 2.90
C HIS A 189 -4.94 5.44 1.69
N PRO A 190 -5.79 6.49 1.73
CA PRO A 190 -6.66 6.82 0.59
C PRO A 190 -5.96 7.57 -0.54
N PHE A 191 -4.78 8.16 -0.30
CA PHE A 191 -4.05 8.97 -1.27
C PHE A 191 -2.63 8.44 -1.43
N TYR A 192 -2.46 7.51 -2.37
CA TYR A 192 -1.15 6.98 -2.78
C TYR A 192 -1.23 6.49 -4.23
N ASN A 193 -0.09 6.25 -4.84
CA ASN A 193 0.01 5.44 -6.05
C ASN A 193 1.02 4.30 -5.85
N SER A 194 0.78 3.12 -6.43
CA SER A 194 1.69 1.98 -6.29
C SER A 194 1.72 1.07 -7.49
N GLU A 195 2.93 0.75 -7.92
CA GLU A 195 3.19 -0.27 -8.93
C GLU A 195 3.91 -1.45 -8.25
N GLN A 196 3.18 -2.52 -7.98
CA GLN A 196 3.66 -3.68 -7.23
C GLN A 196 3.96 -4.87 -8.14
N GLN A 197 5.04 -5.61 -7.82
CA GLN A 197 5.35 -6.88 -8.43
C GLN A 197 4.18 -7.87 -8.32
N SER A 198 3.65 -8.26 -9.48
CA SER A 198 2.47 -9.12 -9.57
C SER A 198 2.83 -10.61 -9.50
N GLN A 199 2.29 -11.30 -8.48
CA GLN A 199 2.36 -12.76 -8.37
C GLN A 199 1.56 -13.51 -9.46
N ARG A 200 0.78 -12.80 -10.28
CA ARG A 200 0.09 -13.39 -11.45
C ARG A 200 1.02 -13.59 -12.64
N TYR A 201 2.13 -12.86 -12.67
CA TYR A 201 3.03 -12.81 -13.82
C TYR A 201 4.48 -13.12 -13.46
N VAL A 202 4.88 -12.97 -12.20
CA VAL A 202 6.23 -13.25 -11.73
C VAL A 202 6.25 -14.57 -10.97
N VAL A 203 7.04 -15.52 -11.47
CA VAL A 203 7.27 -16.82 -10.83
C VAL A 203 8.12 -16.63 -9.57
N LEU A 204 7.70 -17.24 -8.47
CA LEU A 204 8.42 -17.19 -7.19
C LEU A 204 9.39 -18.36 -7.08
N THR A 205 10.65 -18.13 -7.46
CA THR A 205 11.66 -19.19 -7.53
C THR A 205 12.27 -19.55 -6.16
N ARG A 206 12.52 -18.54 -5.32
CA ARG A 206 13.12 -18.69 -3.99
C ARG A 206 12.14 -18.33 -2.89
N ALA A 207 12.28 -18.97 -1.73
CA ALA A 207 11.52 -18.68 -0.52
C ALA A 207 11.94 -17.34 0.11
N GLN A 208 11.49 -16.23 -0.49
CA GLN A 208 11.73 -14.88 0.02
C GLN A 208 10.54 -14.42 0.86
N ALA A 209 10.73 -14.33 2.17
CA ALA A 209 9.68 -13.97 3.10
C ALA A 209 10.27 -13.26 4.32
N HIS A 210 9.47 -12.39 4.91
CA HIS A 210 9.84 -11.67 6.11
C HIS A 210 9.83 -12.64 7.30
N VAL A 211 10.92 -12.70 8.05
CA VAL A 211 11.05 -13.46 9.27
C VAL A 211 11.07 -12.47 10.45
N PRO A 212 10.06 -12.49 11.34
CA PRO A 212 10.03 -11.57 12.48
C PRO A 212 11.29 -11.70 13.34
N PRO A 213 12.01 -10.60 13.64
CA PRO A 213 13.29 -10.65 14.35
C PRO A 213 13.16 -11.11 15.81
N SER A 214 11.95 -11.13 16.36
CA SER A 214 11.65 -11.62 17.70
C SER A 214 11.62 -13.14 17.82
N LEU A 215 11.61 -13.88 16.71
CA LEU A 215 11.63 -15.34 16.72
C LEU A 215 13.06 -15.87 16.91
N GLY A 216 13.27 -16.73 17.90
CA GLY A 216 14.50 -17.49 18.14
C GLY A 216 14.30 -19.00 18.01
N GLY A 217 15.34 -19.78 18.30
CA GLY A 217 15.27 -21.22 18.55
C GLY A 217 14.26 -22.03 17.73
N GLU A 218 13.35 -22.71 18.43
CA GLU A 218 12.36 -23.62 17.85
C GLU A 218 11.23 -22.88 17.12
N GLU A 219 10.79 -21.72 17.64
CA GLU A 219 9.71 -20.94 17.02
C GLU A 219 10.11 -20.40 15.64
N ARG A 220 11.38 -20.00 15.48
CA ARG A 220 11.93 -19.59 14.19
C ARG A 220 12.04 -20.77 13.23
N ALA A 221 12.51 -21.92 13.70
CA ALA A 221 12.63 -23.12 12.88
C ALA A 221 11.26 -23.59 12.36
N LEU A 222 10.23 -23.60 13.22
CA LEU A 222 8.86 -23.90 12.84
C LEU A 222 8.32 -22.92 11.79
N TYR A 223 8.56 -21.62 12.00
CA TYR A 223 8.14 -20.57 11.06
C TYR A 223 8.78 -20.75 9.69
N GLU A 224 10.11 -20.88 9.64
CA GLU A 224 10.86 -21.05 8.39
C GLU A 224 10.46 -22.35 7.68
N HIS A 225 10.21 -23.44 8.42
CA HIS A 225 9.69 -24.68 7.85
C HIS A 225 8.34 -24.49 7.15
N ALA A 226 7.37 -23.84 7.82
CA ALA A 226 6.06 -23.57 7.23
C ALA A 226 6.16 -22.72 5.94
N ILE A 227 7.07 -21.74 5.91
CA ILE A 227 7.36 -20.97 4.68
C ILE A 227 7.87 -21.90 3.57
N LEU A 228 8.84 -22.77 3.86
CA LEU A 228 9.41 -23.68 2.87
C LEU A 228 8.37 -24.68 2.33
N GLU A 229 7.51 -25.20 3.20
CA GLU A 229 6.38 -26.07 2.79
C GLU A 229 5.41 -25.34 1.86
N ALA A 230 5.05 -24.10 2.17
CA ALA A 230 4.20 -23.29 1.30
C ALA A 230 4.82 -23.06 -0.09
N TRP A 231 6.14 -22.84 -0.16
CA TRP A 231 6.85 -22.72 -1.43
C TRP A 231 6.92 -24.04 -2.21
N GLN A 232 7.06 -25.16 -1.51
CA GLN A 232 7.01 -26.48 -2.13
C GLN A 232 5.61 -26.75 -2.69
N ALA A 233 4.56 -26.50 -1.91
CA ALA A 233 3.17 -26.61 -2.35
C ALA A 233 2.88 -25.71 -3.56
N TYR A 234 3.41 -24.48 -3.59
CA TYR A 234 3.28 -23.58 -4.74
C TYR A 234 3.89 -24.17 -6.02
N ARG A 235 5.10 -24.76 -5.93
CA ARG A 235 5.75 -25.42 -7.08
C ARG A 235 4.94 -26.63 -7.55
N ASP A 236 4.57 -27.50 -6.61
CA ASP A 236 3.85 -28.73 -6.92
C ASP A 236 2.46 -28.42 -7.53
N LEU A 237 1.72 -27.47 -6.95
CA LEU A 237 0.45 -27.00 -7.51
C LEU A 237 0.62 -26.40 -8.90
N THR A 238 1.68 -25.61 -9.12
CA THR A 238 1.94 -25.02 -10.44
C THR A 238 2.10 -26.11 -11.51
N GLU A 239 2.90 -27.15 -11.24
CA GLU A 239 3.10 -28.25 -12.19
C GLU A 239 1.83 -29.07 -12.42
N LEU A 240 1.06 -29.36 -11.37
CA LEU A 240 -0.22 -30.06 -11.49
C LEU A 240 -1.28 -29.26 -12.26
N LEU A 241 -1.25 -27.93 -12.17
CA LEU A 241 -2.21 -27.05 -12.86
C LEU A 241 -1.88 -26.84 -14.33
N LYS A 242 -0.61 -26.90 -14.74
CA LYS A 242 -0.20 -26.73 -16.15
C LYS A 242 -0.98 -27.60 -17.15
N PRO A 243 -1.12 -28.94 -16.98
CA PRO A 243 -1.90 -29.75 -17.92
C PRO A 243 -3.39 -29.36 -17.96
N VAL A 244 -3.99 -29.07 -16.79
CA VAL A 244 -5.40 -28.63 -16.68
C VAL A 244 -5.62 -27.30 -17.42
N VAL A 245 -4.73 -26.34 -17.23
CA VAL A 245 -4.79 -25.03 -17.90
C VAL A 245 -4.58 -25.20 -19.40
N ARG A 246 -3.65 -26.06 -19.83
CA ARG A 246 -3.40 -26.35 -21.25
C ARG A 246 -4.64 -26.92 -21.93
N GLU A 247 -5.30 -27.88 -21.31
CA GLU A 247 -6.55 -28.46 -21.83
C GLU A 247 -7.63 -27.38 -22.02
N ARG A 248 -7.86 -26.55 -20.98
CA ARG A 248 -8.84 -25.46 -21.01
C ARG A 248 -8.55 -24.42 -22.09
N LEU A 249 -7.29 -24.00 -22.22
CA LEU A 249 -6.86 -23.10 -23.30
C LEU A 249 -6.99 -23.76 -24.68
N GLY A 250 -6.73 -25.06 -24.75
CA GLY A 250 -6.98 -25.92 -25.91
C GLY A 250 -8.38 -25.80 -26.46
N ALA A 251 -9.36 -25.98 -25.58
CA ALA A 251 -10.78 -25.89 -25.90
C ALA A 251 -11.19 -24.49 -26.37
N LEU A 252 -10.69 -23.44 -25.72
CA LEU A 252 -11.07 -22.06 -26.03
C LEU A 252 -10.45 -21.54 -27.34
N TRP A 253 -9.19 -21.88 -27.59
CA TRP A 253 -8.41 -21.23 -28.66
C TRP A 253 -8.14 -22.12 -29.87
N ARG A 254 -8.79 -23.27 -29.96
CA ARG A 254 -8.65 -24.24 -31.07
C ARG A 254 -7.17 -24.50 -31.37
N LEU A 255 -6.39 -24.86 -30.35
CA LEU A 255 -4.93 -25.05 -30.45
C LEU A 255 -4.51 -26.04 -31.56
N SER A 256 -5.43 -26.87 -32.05
CA SER A 256 -5.24 -27.78 -33.18
C SER A 256 -4.96 -27.09 -34.53
N THR A 257 -5.42 -25.85 -34.74
CA THR A 257 -5.31 -25.16 -36.04
C THR A 257 -4.17 -24.16 -36.12
N ARG A 258 -3.65 -23.66 -35.00
CA ARG A 258 -2.58 -22.65 -34.95
C ARG A 258 -1.25 -23.27 -34.51
N LYS A 259 -0.36 -23.47 -35.48
CA LYS A 259 0.92 -24.21 -35.29
C LYS A 259 2.17 -23.33 -35.35
N SER A 260 2.05 -22.01 -35.47
CA SER A 260 3.25 -21.17 -35.55
C SER A 260 4.07 -21.28 -34.26
N ALA A 261 5.40 -21.23 -34.38
CA ALA A 261 6.31 -21.34 -33.24
C ALA A 261 6.09 -20.19 -32.23
N SER A 262 5.83 -18.97 -32.73
CA SER A 262 5.51 -17.80 -31.91
C SER A 262 4.23 -17.99 -31.10
N PHE A 263 3.19 -18.57 -31.71
CA PHE A 263 1.95 -18.89 -31.03
C PHE A 263 2.17 -19.92 -29.92
N ARG A 264 2.85 -21.04 -30.20
CA ARG A 264 3.16 -22.05 -29.17
C ARG A 264 3.89 -21.46 -27.97
N LYS A 265 4.89 -20.60 -28.20
CA LYS A 265 5.61 -19.91 -27.12
C LYS A 265 4.70 -18.99 -26.30
N SER A 266 3.76 -18.29 -26.94
CA SER A 266 2.78 -17.47 -26.24
C SER A 266 1.86 -18.31 -25.36
N ILE A 267 1.39 -19.45 -25.89
CA ILE A 267 0.51 -20.37 -25.16
C ILE A 267 1.21 -20.93 -23.92
N GLU A 268 2.45 -21.38 -24.05
CA GLU A 268 3.20 -21.91 -22.90
C GLU A 268 3.39 -20.86 -21.79
N ARG A 269 3.62 -19.59 -22.16
CA ARG A 269 3.66 -18.47 -21.20
C ARG A 269 2.31 -18.23 -20.54
N ASP A 270 1.21 -18.31 -21.28
CA ASP A 270 -0.13 -18.11 -20.71
C ASP A 270 -0.55 -19.28 -19.81
N ILE A 271 -0.13 -20.50 -20.15
CA ILE A 271 -0.30 -21.69 -19.30
C ILE A 271 0.43 -21.47 -17.97
N GLU A 272 1.70 -21.05 -18.03
CA GLU A 272 2.49 -20.76 -16.83
C GLU A 272 1.84 -19.68 -15.97
N LYS A 273 1.51 -18.52 -16.55
CA LYS A 273 0.87 -17.39 -15.86
C LYS A 273 -0.43 -17.78 -15.16
N ARG A 274 -1.32 -18.52 -15.85
CA ARG A 274 -2.59 -18.97 -15.27
C ARG A 274 -2.41 -20.02 -14.18
N SER A 275 -1.40 -20.88 -14.31
CA SER A 275 -1.07 -21.89 -13.30
C SER A 275 -0.56 -21.23 -12.02
N ILE A 276 0.41 -20.31 -12.13
CA ILE A 276 0.94 -19.58 -10.95
C ILE A 276 -0.10 -18.65 -10.34
N GLU A 277 -1.01 -18.10 -11.15
CA GLU A 277 -2.14 -17.30 -10.69
C GLU A 277 -3.00 -18.08 -9.69
N THR A 278 -3.25 -19.37 -9.91
CA THR A 278 -4.02 -20.18 -8.95
C THR A 278 -3.12 -20.74 -7.84
N ALA A 279 -1.90 -21.17 -8.16
CA ALA A 279 -0.99 -21.72 -7.16
C ALA A 279 -0.58 -20.70 -6.08
N ARG A 280 -0.54 -19.39 -6.38
CA ARG A 280 -0.12 -18.36 -5.41
C ARG A 280 -0.94 -18.31 -4.12
N TYR A 281 -2.14 -18.89 -4.09
CA TYR A 281 -3.00 -18.86 -2.90
C TYR A 281 -2.41 -19.58 -1.69
N VAL A 282 -1.45 -20.50 -1.90
CA VAL A 282 -0.72 -21.13 -0.78
C VAL A 282 0.44 -20.27 -0.25
N ILE A 283 0.86 -19.24 -0.99
CA ILE A 283 2.00 -18.41 -0.60
C ILE A 283 1.59 -17.49 0.55
N PRO A 284 2.37 -17.45 1.65
CA PRO A 284 2.01 -16.70 2.84
C PRO A 284 2.09 -15.19 2.62
N VAL A 285 1.34 -14.43 3.42
CA VAL A 285 1.39 -12.94 3.42
C VAL A 285 2.76 -12.39 3.83
N ALA A 286 3.61 -13.22 4.44
CA ALA A 286 5.01 -12.89 4.73
C ALA A 286 5.89 -12.81 3.48
N CYS A 287 5.45 -13.38 2.36
CA CYS A 287 6.18 -13.35 1.09
C CYS A 287 6.62 -11.94 0.74
N HIS A 288 7.88 -11.81 0.34
CA HIS A 288 8.44 -10.56 -0.12
C HIS A 288 7.77 -10.10 -1.41
N THR A 289 7.81 -8.79 -1.61
CA THR A 289 7.42 -8.13 -2.84
C THR A 289 8.31 -6.91 -3.04
N ALA A 290 8.25 -6.37 -4.26
CA ALA A 290 8.86 -5.11 -4.61
C ALA A 290 7.77 -4.20 -5.19
N LEU A 291 7.88 -2.91 -4.92
CA LEU A 291 6.97 -1.91 -5.45
C LEU A 291 7.64 -0.55 -5.57
N VAL A 292 7.12 0.25 -6.49
CA VAL A 292 7.26 1.71 -6.46
C VAL A 292 6.03 2.25 -5.74
N HIS A 293 6.23 3.18 -4.81
CA HIS A 293 5.16 3.77 -3.99
C HIS A 293 5.34 5.29 -3.94
N THR A 294 4.24 6.01 -4.12
CA THR A 294 4.17 7.46 -4.17
C THR A 294 3.09 7.97 -3.23
#